data_AF-A0A813KFR5-F1
#
_entry.id   AF-A0A813KFR5-F1
#
_cell.length_a   1.000
_cell.length_b   1.000
_cell.length_c   1.000
_cell.angle_alpha   90.00
_cell.angle_beta   90.00
_cell.angle_gamma   90.00
#
_symmetry.space_group_name_H-M   'P 1'
#
loop_
_entity.id
_entity.type
_entity.pdbx_description
1 polymer ?
#
loop_
_entity_poly.entity_id
_entity_poly.type
_entity_poly.pdbx_seq_one_letter_code
_entity_poly.pdbx_strand_id
1 'polypeptide(L)'
;MVVWITLSMHVASCLWYFVAVSRDTLDFHMQGLKTSTSSATYWLSFKFGCYMVTGKPVITKSEEELVLVAITSVLGGLFFAFIYGNTTMLLNRMNIHMTKHHEHMALINRTLSTLNVPKELKNRIRKYHHFLAVHHNANAYQSLMQGLSVNLFIELRANLFSRLISEAPFFQGAPAKFVRRLLQVLTEVTFGPGDIVIRCGDIGEQMYFVIKGKLEVLSPTNMVVGRIGENQYFGEVALLISTPRLVTIRTATYCLLAEISRDSFLPLIESRPYVV
;
A
#
# COMPACT_ATOMS: atom_id res chain seq x y z
N MET A 1 -22.10 9.30 -9.29
CA MET A 1 -21.71 10.36 -10.25
C MET A 1 -22.55 10.28 -11.52
N VAL A 2 -22.53 9.16 -12.26
CA VAL A 2 -23.30 9.00 -13.51
C VAL A 2 -24.81 9.25 -13.32
N VAL A 3 -25.40 8.74 -12.25
CA VAL A 3 -26.82 8.96 -11.92
C VAL A 3 -27.17 10.44 -11.72
N TRP A 4 -26.27 11.22 -11.10
CA TRP A 4 -26.47 12.66 -10.90
C TRP A 4 -26.40 13.44 -12.21
N ILE A 5 -25.53 13.02 -13.13
CA ILE A 5 -25.41 13.60 -14.47
C ILE A 5 -26.70 13.36 -15.25
N THR A 6 -27.15 12.11 -15.33
CA THR A 6 -28.37 11.76 -16.08
C THR A 6 -29.62 12.40 -15.48
N LEU A 7 -29.71 12.49 -14.14
CA LEU A 7 -30.81 13.18 -13.45
C LEU A 7 -30.80 14.69 -13.74
N SER A 8 -29.64 15.35 -13.66
CA SER A 8 -29.55 16.79 -13.95
C SER A 8 -29.96 17.13 -15.38
N MET A 9 -29.53 16.30 -16.34
CA MET A 9 -29.93 16.42 -17.74
C MET A 9 -31.43 16.21 -17.89
N HIS A 10 -32.01 15.18 -17.25
CA HIS A 10 -33.45 14.93 -17.27
C HIS A 10 -34.26 16.10 -16.69
N VAL A 11 -33.86 16.67 -15.55
CA VAL A 11 -34.54 17.82 -14.94
C VAL A 11 -34.50 19.04 -15.85
N ALA A 12 -33.33 19.37 -16.43
CA ALA A 12 -33.19 20.46 -17.40
C ALA A 12 -34.07 20.25 -18.65
N SER A 13 -34.23 18.99 -19.07
CA SER A 13 -35.08 18.59 -20.19
C SER A 13 -36.56 18.78 -19.91
N CYS A 14 -37.01 18.42 -18.70
CA CYS A 14 -38.38 18.62 -18.26
C CYS A 14 -38.72 20.12 -18.13
N LEU A 15 -37.77 20.94 -17.67
CA LEU A 15 -37.92 22.40 -17.63
C LEU A 15 -38.04 22.99 -19.03
N TRP A 16 -37.24 22.52 -19.99
CA TRP A 16 -37.36 22.93 -21.40
C TRP A 16 -38.70 22.53 -22.00
N TYR A 17 -39.16 21.30 -21.74
CA TYR A 17 -40.47 20.84 -22.19
C TYR A 17 -41.60 21.75 -21.67
N PHE A 18 -41.54 22.12 -20.39
CA PHE A 18 -42.53 22.99 -19.78
C PHE A 18 -42.51 24.41 -20.38
N VAL A 19 -41.34 25.01 -20.61
CA VAL A 19 -41.25 26.40 -21.08
C VAL A 19 -41.43 26.54 -22.59
N ALA A 20 -40.71 25.74 -23.39
CA ALA A 20 -40.64 25.92 -24.84
C ALA A 20 -41.64 25.03 -25.61
N VAL A 21 -41.85 23.78 -25.16
CA VAL A 21 -42.67 22.82 -25.90
C VAL A 21 -44.16 22.98 -25.58
N SER A 22 -44.51 23.21 -24.30
CA SER A 22 -45.90 23.38 -23.88
C SER A 22 -46.53 24.67 -24.42
N ARG A 23 -45.72 25.72 -24.63
CA ARG A 23 -46.14 27.04 -25.14
C ARG A 23 -45.98 27.23 -26.65
N ASP A 24 -45.57 26.17 -27.36
CA ASP A 24 -45.40 26.11 -28.82
C ASP A 24 -44.44 27.13 -29.44
N THR A 25 -43.45 27.58 -28.67
CA THR A 25 -42.43 28.57 -29.09
C THR A 25 -41.25 27.95 -29.84
N LEU A 26 -41.33 26.66 -30.19
CA LEU A 26 -40.28 25.93 -30.91
C LEU A 26 -40.02 26.51 -32.30
N ASP A 27 -38.81 26.24 -32.83
CA ASP A 27 -38.49 26.55 -34.22
C ASP A 27 -39.41 25.85 -35.22
N PHE A 28 -39.70 26.53 -36.34
CA PHE A 28 -40.57 26.01 -37.40
C PHE A 28 -40.05 24.66 -37.95
N HIS A 29 -38.72 24.49 -38.02
CA HIS A 29 -38.08 23.22 -38.37
C HIS A 29 -38.24 22.10 -37.32
N MET A 30 -38.62 22.43 -36.08
CA MET A 30 -38.75 21.51 -34.95
C MET A 30 -40.21 21.25 -34.56
N GLN A 31 -41.14 22.10 -34.96
CA GLN A 31 -42.59 21.87 -34.82
C GLN A 31 -43.03 20.57 -35.52
N GLY A 32 -42.43 20.22 -36.66
CA GLY A 32 -42.72 18.96 -37.37
C GLY A 32 -42.32 17.68 -36.61
N LEU A 33 -41.43 17.76 -35.62
CA LEU A 33 -41.07 16.64 -34.74
C LEU A 33 -41.95 16.55 -33.49
N LYS A 34 -42.58 17.67 -33.07
CA LYS A 34 -43.56 17.72 -31.96
C LYS A 34 -44.86 17.00 -32.32
N THR A 35 -45.23 16.99 -33.61
CA THR A 35 -46.47 16.39 -34.11
C THR A 35 -46.40 14.87 -34.34
N SER A 36 -45.24 14.25 -34.15
CA SER A 36 -45.02 12.85 -34.52
C SER A 36 -45.41 11.85 -33.42
N THR A 37 -44.82 11.93 -32.23
CA THR A 37 -45.09 11.02 -31.09
C THR A 37 -44.68 11.64 -29.75
N SER A 38 -45.32 11.23 -28.64
CA SER A 38 -44.95 11.68 -27.28
C SER A 38 -43.48 11.39 -26.91
N SER A 39 -42.94 10.28 -27.40
CA SER A 39 -41.53 9.92 -27.22
C SER A 39 -40.56 10.83 -27.99
N ALA A 40 -40.90 11.23 -29.22
CA ALA A 40 -40.08 12.16 -30.01
C ALA A 40 -39.95 13.52 -29.30
N THR A 41 -41.04 14.01 -28.71
CA THR A 41 -41.07 15.26 -27.96
C THR A 41 -40.22 15.21 -26.68
N TYR A 42 -40.21 14.08 -25.98
CA TYR A 42 -39.31 13.87 -24.85
C TYR A 42 -37.84 13.88 -25.29
N TRP A 43 -37.46 13.14 -26.32
CA TRP A 43 -36.07 13.08 -26.80
C TRP A 43 -35.58 14.42 -27.35
N LEU A 44 -36.46 15.19 -27.99
CA LEU A 44 -36.16 16.55 -28.43
C LEU A 44 -35.87 17.46 -27.23
N SER A 45 -36.72 17.40 -26.21
CA SER A 45 -36.52 18.14 -24.96
C SER A 45 -35.26 17.69 -24.24
N PHE A 46 -34.95 16.39 -24.30
CA PHE A 46 -33.74 15.80 -23.74
C PHE A 46 -32.47 16.34 -24.39
N LYS A 47 -32.47 16.45 -25.73
CA LYS A 47 -31.38 17.05 -26.49
C LYS A 47 -31.11 18.50 -26.04
N PHE A 48 -32.16 19.31 -25.87
CA PHE A 48 -32.02 20.69 -25.42
C PHE A 48 -31.60 20.83 -23.95
N GLY A 49 -32.13 19.98 -23.07
CA GLY A 49 -31.64 19.86 -21.69
C GLY A 49 -30.13 19.58 -21.63
N CYS A 50 -29.65 18.64 -22.45
CA CYS A 50 -28.21 18.38 -22.59
C CYS A 50 -27.45 19.62 -23.10
N TYR A 51 -27.96 20.34 -24.09
CA TYR A 51 -27.29 21.53 -24.65
C TYR A 51 -27.16 22.64 -23.62
N MET A 52 -28.21 22.93 -22.85
CA MET A 52 -28.18 23.94 -21.80
C MET A 52 -27.14 23.61 -20.72
N VAL A 53 -27.14 22.36 -20.22
CA VAL A 53 -26.21 21.92 -19.17
C VAL A 53 -24.77 21.85 -19.66
N THR A 54 -24.55 21.54 -20.95
CA THR A 54 -23.21 21.50 -21.57
C THR A 54 -22.74 22.85 -22.15
N GLY A 55 -23.57 23.89 -22.08
CA GLY A 55 -23.24 25.22 -22.59
C GLY A 55 -23.22 25.35 -24.12
N LYS A 56 -23.93 24.47 -24.84
CA LYS A 56 -24.14 24.63 -26.29
C LYS A 56 -25.18 25.72 -26.56
N PRO A 57 -25.02 26.52 -27.64
CA PRO A 57 -25.96 27.58 -27.96
C PRO A 57 -27.35 27.00 -28.26
N VAL A 58 -28.36 27.58 -27.60
CA VAL A 58 -29.78 27.29 -27.83
C VAL A 58 -30.42 28.58 -28.33
N ILE A 59 -31.08 28.51 -29.47
CA ILE A 59 -31.81 29.66 -30.03
C ILE A 59 -33.08 29.85 -29.20
N THR A 60 -33.27 31.05 -28.67
CA THR A 60 -34.42 31.42 -27.83
C THR A 60 -35.30 32.44 -28.54
N LYS A 61 -36.61 32.25 -28.49
CA LYS A 61 -37.62 33.16 -29.07
C LYS A 61 -38.39 33.97 -28.02
N SER A 62 -38.41 33.51 -26.77
CA SER A 62 -39.10 34.15 -25.66
C SER A 62 -38.11 34.61 -24.58
N GLU A 63 -38.45 35.69 -23.87
CA GLU A 63 -37.69 36.17 -22.71
C GLU A 63 -37.58 35.07 -21.62
N GLU A 64 -38.62 34.25 -21.46
CA GLU A 64 -38.62 33.14 -20.49
C GLU A 64 -37.63 32.03 -20.88
N GLU A 65 -37.50 31.74 -22.17
CA GLU A 65 -36.51 30.77 -22.68
C GLU A 65 -35.09 31.30 -22.49
N LEU A 66 -34.89 32.60 -22.70
CA LEU A 66 -33.60 33.26 -22.49
C LEU A 66 -33.19 33.18 -21.01
N VAL A 67 -34.10 33.46 -20.08
CA VAL A 67 -33.85 33.35 -18.64
C VAL A 67 -33.56 31.90 -18.24
N LEU A 68 -34.32 30.93 -18.77
CA LEU A 68 -34.09 29.51 -18.50
C LEU A 68 -32.70 29.07 -18.98
N VAL A 69 -32.33 29.40 -20.22
CA VAL A 69 -31.01 29.06 -20.79
C VAL A 69 -29.89 29.73 -19.98
N ALA A 70 -30.03 31.02 -19.63
CA ALA A 70 -29.00 31.74 -18.86
C ALA A 70 -28.74 31.11 -17.49
N ILE A 71 -29.80 30.79 -16.73
CA ILE A 71 -29.68 30.17 -15.40
C ILE A 71 -29.13 28.75 -15.51
N THR A 72 -29.71 27.93 -16.39
CA THR A 72 -29.33 26.51 -16.51
C THR A 72 -27.92 26.32 -17.06
N SER A 73 -27.43 27.20 -17.95
CA SER A 73 -26.05 27.14 -18.43
C SER A 73 -25.02 27.50 -17.37
N VAL A 74 -25.29 28.49 -16.51
CA VAL A 74 -24.39 28.81 -15.37
C VAL A 74 -24.36 27.66 -14.37
N LEU A 75 -25.53 27.13 -13.98
CA LEU A 75 -25.63 25.99 -13.06
C LEU A 75 -24.99 24.73 -13.64
N GLY A 76 -25.19 24.47 -14.94
CA GLY A 76 -24.58 23.36 -15.65
C GLY A 76 -23.05 23.46 -15.68
N GLY A 77 -22.51 24.65 -15.95
CA GLY A 77 -21.07 24.91 -15.89
C GLY A 77 -20.46 24.63 -14.52
N LEU A 78 -21.09 25.12 -13.43
CA LEU A 78 -20.65 24.84 -12.06
C LEU A 78 -20.72 23.34 -11.72
N PHE A 79 -21.78 22.66 -12.14
CA PHE A 79 -21.95 21.23 -11.92
C PHE A 79 -20.89 20.39 -12.65
N PHE A 80 -20.56 20.73 -13.91
CA PHE A 80 -19.48 20.08 -14.65
C PHE A 80 -18.10 20.35 -14.04
N ALA A 81 -17.83 21.57 -13.59
CA ALA A 81 -16.59 21.91 -12.88
C ALA A 81 -16.44 21.09 -11.59
N PHE A 82 -17.53 20.93 -10.81
CA PHE A 82 -17.56 20.09 -9.63
C PHE A 82 -17.29 18.61 -9.95
N ILE A 83 -17.93 18.06 -10.98
CA ILE A 83 -17.69 16.68 -11.41
C ILE A 83 -16.22 16.48 -11.80
N TYR A 84 -15.67 17.38 -12.63
CA TYR A 84 -14.28 17.28 -13.08
C TYR A 84 -13.29 17.39 -11.91
N GLY A 85 -13.53 18.30 -10.96
CA GLY A 85 -12.72 18.40 -9.74
C GLY A 85 -12.72 17.11 -8.92
N ASN A 86 -13.88 16.48 -8.75
CA ASN A 86 -13.99 15.23 -8.01
C ASN A 86 -13.35 14.05 -8.74
N THR A 87 -13.46 13.96 -10.07
CA THR A 87 -12.81 12.89 -10.84
C THR A 87 -11.29 13.01 -10.78
N THR A 88 -10.73 14.22 -10.92
CA THR A 88 -9.29 14.45 -10.77
C THR A 88 -8.82 14.11 -9.36
N MET A 89 -9.56 14.48 -8.30
CA MET A 89 -9.21 14.13 -6.93
C MET A 89 -9.22 12.62 -6.69
N LEU A 90 -10.23 11.90 -7.20
CA LEU A 90 -10.30 10.44 -7.08
C LEU A 90 -9.13 9.77 -7.81
N LEU A 91 -8.85 10.20 -9.05
CA LEU A 91 -7.71 9.69 -9.82
C LEU A 91 -6.40 9.92 -9.08
N ASN A 92 -6.20 11.11 -8.52
CA ASN A 92 -5.01 11.40 -7.74
C ASN A 92 -4.91 10.47 -6.52
N ARG A 93 -6.00 10.27 -5.76
CA ARG A 93 -6.03 9.36 -4.60
C ARG A 93 -5.66 7.92 -4.96
N MET A 94 -6.19 7.40 -6.07
CA MET A 94 -5.84 6.05 -6.55
C MET A 94 -4.37 5.96 -6.95
N ASN A 95 -3.82 7.04 -7.51
CA ASN A 95 -2.45 7.06 -8.01
C ASN A 95 -1.40 7.23 -6.90
N ILE A 96 -1.75 7.73 -5.71
CA ILE A 96 -0.81 7.95 -4.59
C ILE A 96 -0.02 6.68 -4.22
N HIS A 97 -0.67 5.51 -4.20
CA HIS A 97 0.02 4.26 -3.83
C HIS A 97 1.03 3.78 -4.88
N MET A 98 0.68 3.90 -6.17
CA MET A 98 1.54 3.49 -7.28
C MET A 98 2.68 4.48 -7.51
N THR A 99 2.39 5.78 -7.39
CA THR A 99 3.36 6.88 -7.54
C THR A 99 4.42 6.83 -6.44
N LYS A 100 4.06 6.66 -5.16
CA LYS A 100 5.05 6.67 -4.07
C LYS A 100 6.11 5.58 -4.21
N HIS A 101 5.73 4.37 -4.63
CA HIS A 101 6.70 3.30 -4.90
C HIS A 101 7.57 3.63 -6.13
N HIS A 102 6.94 4.11 -7.21
CA HIS A 102 7.65 4.52 -8.43
C HIS A 102 8.66 5.65 -8.15
N GLU A 103 8.29 6.66 -7.39
CA GLU A 103 9.14 7.77 -6.99
C GLU A 103 10.35 7.29 -6.17
N HIS A 104 10.12 6.43 -5.18
CA HIS A 104 11.20 5.85 -4.38
C HIS A 104 12.17 5.02 -5.23
N MET A 105 11.66 4.18 -6.13
CA MET A 105 12.50 3.40 -7.05
C MET A 105 13.24 4.28 -8.06
N ALA A 106 12.62 5.37 -8.53
CA ALA A 106 13.26 6.33 -9.42
C ALA A 106 14.44 7.02 -8.74
N LEU A 107 14.29 7.43 -7.46
CA LEU A 107 15.36 7.99 -6.67
C LEU A 107 16.53 7.01 -6.51
N ILE A 108 16.26 5.77 -6.10
CA ILE A 108 17.30 4.73 -5.97
C ILE A 108 18.01 4.51 -7.31
N ASN A 109 17.26 4.40 -8.40
CA ASN A 109 17.84 4.22 -9.73
C ASN A 109 18.79 5.35 -10.13
N ARG A 110 18.43 6.59 -9.79
CA ARG A 110 19.25 7.78 -10.02
C ARG A 110 20.52 7.73 -9.16
N THR A 111 20.41 7.46 -7.86
CA THR A 111 21.55 7.33 -6.96
C THR A 111 22.52 6.23 -7.41
N LEU A 112 21.99 5.07 -7.82
CA LEU A 112 22.80 3.96 -8.31
C LEU A 112 23.55 4.30 -9.60
N SER A 113 22.97 5.13 -10.48
CA SER A 113 23.71 5.64 -11.65
C SER A 113 24.76 6.67 -11.27
N THR A 114 24.48 7.57 -10.34
CA THR A 114 25.45 8.59 -9.90
C THR A 114 26.67 7.96 -9.23
N LEU A 115 26.46 6.87 -8.48
CA LEU A 115 27.53 6.13 -7.83
C LEU A 115 28.29 5.16 -8.77
N ASN A 116 27.94 5.10 -10.06
CA ASN A 116 28.55 4.19 -11.05
C ASN A 116 28.59 2.71 -10.59
N VAL A 117 27.51 2.25 -9.94
CA VAL A 117 27.42 0.89 -9.41
C VAL A 117 27.40 -0.14 -10.54
N PRO A 118 28.15 -1.26 -10.45
CA PRO A 118 28.11 -2.35 -11.43
C PRO A 118 26.69 -2.88 -11.67
N LYS A 119 26.39 -3.30 -12.91
CA LYS A 119 25.04 -3.75 -13.32
C LYS A 119 24.49 -4.86 -12.43
N GLU A 120 25.34 -5.79 -12.00
CA GLU A 120 24.95 -6.91 -11.15
C GLU A 120 24.48 -6.45 -9.76
N LEU A 121 25.28 -5.59 -9.10
CA LEU A 121 24.92 -5.01 -7.81
C LEU A 121 23.69 -4.10 -7.93
N LYS A 122 23.56 -3.33 -9.02
CA LYS A 122 22.37 -2.51 -9.31
C LYS A 122 21.11 -3.35 -9.37
N ASN A 123 21.15 -4.49 -10.06
CA ASN A 123 20.02 -5.42 -10.15
C ASN A 123 19.71 -6.06 -8.79
N ARG A 124 20.72 -6.41 -7.99
CA ARG A 124 20.52 -6.97 -6.65
C ARG A 124 19.83 -5.97 -5.72
N ILE A 125 20.29 -4.72 -5.70
CA ILE A 125 19.71 -3.62 -4.90
C ILE A 125 18.26 -3.34 -5.32
N ARG A 126 17.98 -3.27 -6.63
CA ARG A 126 16.60 -3.08 -7.15
C ARG A 126 15.65 -4.18 -6.68
N LYS A 127 16.05 -5.44 -6.82
CA LYS A 127 15.23 -6.58 -6.39
C LYS A 127 15.01 -6.58 -4.88
N TYR A 128 16.03 -6.19 -4.10
CA TYR A 128 15.92 -6.04 -2.65
C TYR A 128 14.91 -4.98 -2.24
N HIS A 129 14.97 -3.76 -2.80
CA HIS A 129 13.98 -2.73 -2.48
C HIS A 129 12.57 -3.06 -2.98
N HIS A 130 12.44 -3.76 -4.11
CA HIS A 130 11.14 -4.27 -4.55
C HIS A 130 10.59 -5.30 -3.57
N PHE A 131 11.43 -6.22 -3.07
CA PHE A 131 11.03 -7.18 -2.03
C PHE A 131 10.57 -6.46 -0.75
N LEU A 132 11.32 -5.45 -0.28
CA LEU A 132 10.93 -4.64 0.87
C LEU A 132 9.57 -3.97 0.66
N ALA A 133 9.33 -3.36 -0.50
CA ALA A 133 8.05 -2.69 -0.76
C ALA A 133 6.82 -3.62 -0.69
N VAL A 134 6.98 -4.89 -1.08
CA VAL A 134 5.89 -5.89 -1.10
C VAL A 134 5.74 -6.60 0.25
N HIS A 135 6.85 -6.92 0.92
CA HIS A 135 6.85 -7.81 2.09
C HIS A 135 7.17 -7.11 3.41
N HIS A 136 7.73 -5.91 3.38
CA HIS A 136 8.14 -5.19 4.58
C HIS A 136 8.02 -3.67 4.38
N ASN A 137 6.80 -3.15 4.54
CA ASN A 137 6.56 -1.71 4.53
C ASN A 137 7.00 -1.12 5.87
N ALA A 138 8.32 -0.92 6.03
CA ALA A 138 8.93 -0.41 7.25
C ALA A 138 8.27 0.89 7.74
N ASN A 139 7.88 1.77 6.81
CA ASN A 139 7.18 3.01 7.14
C ASN A 139 5.78 2.75 7.72
N ALA A 140 5.00 1.83 7.12
CA ALA A 140 3.68 1.47 7.66
C ALA A 140 3.80 0.73 8.99
N TYR A 141 4.78 -0.16 9.13
CA TYR A 141 5.07 -0.84 10.40
C TYR A 141 5.42 0.18 11.49
N GLN A 142 6.35 1.11 11.20
CA GLN A 142 6.74 2.15 12.15
C GLN A 142 5.57 3.08 12.50
N SER A 143 4.77 3.51 11.53
CA SER A 143 3.57 4.33 11.79
C SER A 143 2.52 3.59 12.61
N LEU A 144 2.31 2.29 12.36
CA LEU A 144 1.43 1.45 13.16
C LEU A 144 1.95 1.34 14.61
N MET A 145 3.25 1.11 14.78
CA MET A 145 3.83 0.90 16.11
C MET A 145 3.93 2.18 16.95
N GLN A 146 4.09 3.35 16.34
CA GLN A 146 4.23 4.63 17.07
C GLN A 146 2.95 5.13 17.76
N GLY A 147 1.77 4.62 17.41
CA GLY A 147 0.49 5.05 17.97
C GLY A 147 -0.20 4.06 18.90
N LEU A 148 0.40 2.88 19.13
CA LEU A 148 -0.21 1.81 19.91
C LEU A 148 0.09 1.96 21.40
N SER A 149 -0.90 1.61 22.24
CA SER A 149 -0.64 1.40 23.66
C SER A 149 0.29 0.21 23.85
N VAL A 150 1.07 0.21 24.94
CA VAL A 150 2.04 -0.85 25.24
C VAL A 150 1.39 -2.24 25.23
N ASN A 151 0.15 -2.37 25.72
CA ASN A 151 -0.57 -3.65 25.74
C ASN A 151 -0.97 -4.11 24.33
N LEU A 152 -1.52 -3.21 23.50
CA LEU A 152 -1.88 -3.53 22.12
C LEU A 152 -0.66 -3.86 21.27
N PHE A 153 0.46 -3.18 21.50
CA PHE A 153 1.74 -3.47 20.86
C PHE A 153 2.21 -4.90 21.16
N ILE A 154 2.17 -5.30 22.44
CA ILE A 154 2.55 -6.65 22.86
C ILE A 154 1.61 -7.70 22.26
N GLU A 155 0.31 -7.45 22.27
CA GLU A 155 -0.70 -8.36 21.72
C GLU A 155 -0.55 -8.55 20.21
N LEU A 156 -0.37 -7.45 19.46
CA LEU A 156 -0.11 -7.48 18.03
C LEU A 156 1.17 -8.28 17.72
N ARG A 157 2.27 -8.01 18.45
CA ARG A 157 3.52 -8.75 18.26
C ARG A 157 3.38 -10.22 18.63
N ALA A 158 2.69 -10.55 19.71
CA ALA A 158 2.41 -11.93 20.06
C ALA A 158 1.63 -12.66 18.95
N ASN A 159 0.72 -11.96 18.26
CA ASN A 159 0.02 -12.52 17.11
C ASN A 159 0.95 -12.70 15.88
N LEU A 160 1.75 -11.68 15.55
CA LEU A 160 2.70 -11.73 14.42
C LEU A 160 3.74 -12.84 14.59
N PHE A 161 4.26 -13.02 15.81
CA PHE A 161 5.25 -14.03 16.15
C PHE A 161 4.63 -15.32 16.70
N SER A 162 3.29 -15.50 16.59
CA SER A 162 2.58 -16.63 17.20
C SER A 162 3.16 -17.98 16.79
N ARG A 163 3.41 -18.18 15.49
CA ARG A 163 4.04 -19.39 14.95
C ARG A 163 5.44 -19.62 15.49
N LEU A 164 6.26 -18.57 15.55
CA LEU A 164 7.61 -18.65 16.09
C LEU A 164 7.58 -19.06 17.57
N ILE A 165 6.67 -18.48 18.36
CA ILE A 165 6.51 -18.78 19.79
C ILE A 165 6.02 -20.23 20.00
N SER A 166 5.12 -20.72 19.15
CA SER A 166 4.55 -22.06 19.30
C SER A 166 5.46 -23.18 18.78
N GLU A 167 6.20 -22.93 17.70
CA GLU A 167 6.93 -23.97 16.96
C GLU A 167 8.42 -23.99 17.28
N ALA A 168 9.03 -22.85 17.60
CA ALA A 168 10.48 -22.82 17.82
C ALA A 168 10.85 -23.47 19.18
N PRO A 169 11.78 -24.43 19.20
CA PRO A 169 12.19 -25.13 20.42
C PRO A 169 12.64 -24.20 21.54
N PHE A 170 13.21 -23.04 21.20
CA PHE A 170 13.65 -22.01 22.15
C PHE A 170 12.54 -21.53 23.10
N PHE A 171 11.29 -21.48 22.63
CA PHE A 171 10.15 -20.99 23.42
C PHE A 171 9.41 -22.10 24.17
N GLN A 172 9.76 -23.37 23.96
CA GLN A 172 9.07 -24.48 24.61
C GLN A 172 9.26 -24.41 26.13
N GLY A 173 8.15 -24.38 26.86
CA GLY A 173 8.17 -24.21 28.32
C GLY A 173 8.58 -22.82 28.79
N ALA A 174 8.64 -21.80 27.93
CA ALA A 174 8.88 -20.41 28.29
C ALA A 174 7.67 -19.80 29.04
N PRO A 175 7.84 -19.19 30.24
CA PRO A 175 6.75 -18.51 30.91
C PRO A 175 6.30 -17.30 30.10
N ALA A 176 5.00 -17.01 30.10
CA ALA A 176 4.42 -15.92 29.33
C ALA A 176 5.09 -14.55 29.59
N LYS A 177 5.59 -14.31 30.81
CA LYS A 177 6.36 -13.10 31.16
C LYS A 177 7.67 -12.98 30.39
N PHE A 178 8.39 -14.08 30.18
CA PHE A 178 9.63 -14.11 29.39
C PHE A 178 9.32 -13.82 27.92
N VAL A 179 8.34 -14.51 27.35
CA VAL A 179 7.91 -14.32 25.95
C VAL A 179 7.50 -12.86 25.70
N ARG A 180 6.71 -12.27 26.61
CA ARG A 180 6.30 -10.86 26.52
C ARG A 180 7.49 -9.90 26.52
N ARG A 181 8.49 -10.10 27.39
CA ARG A 181 9.69 -9.25 27.43
C ARG A 181 10.53 -9.41 26.17
N LEU A 182 10.72 -10.65 25.70
CA LEU A 182 11.47 -10.92 24.48
C LEU A 182 10.80 -10.22 23.28
N LEU A 183 9.48 -10.32 23.15
CA LEU A 183 8.74 -9.67 22.07
C LEU A 183 8.93 -8.15 22.02
N GLN A 184 9.20 -7.49 23.15
CA GLN A 184 9.44 -6.04 23.20
C GLN A 184 10.80 -5.63 22.65
N VAL A 185 11.80 -6.50 22.74
CA VAL A 185 13.19 -6.19 22.36
C VAL A 185 13.59 -6.74 21.00
N LEU A 186 12.79 -7.63 20.40
CA LEU A 186 13.05 -8.15 19.06
C LEU A 186 12.97 -7.03 18.00
N THR A 187 13.90 -7.03 17.07
CA THR A 187 13.92 -6.10 15.93
C THR A 187 13.87 -6.87 14.62
N GLU A 188 13.06 -6.44 13.67
CA GLU A 188 12.95 -7.13 12.38
C GLU A 188 14.05 -6.65 11.44
N VAL A 189 14.76 -7.59 10.82
CA VAL A 189 15.82 -7.34 9.83
C VAL A 189 15.61 -8.19 8.59
N THR A 190 15.96 -7.66 7.42
CA THR A 190 15.74 -8.32 6.13
C THR A 190 17.07 -8.53 5.42
N PHE A 191 17.23 -9.71 4.81
CA PHE A 191 18.41 -10.07 4.02
C PHE A 191 18.00 -10.55 2.62
N GLY A 192 18.81 -10.23 1.62
CA GLY A 192 18.64 -10.68 0.25
C GLY A 192 19.35 -12.01 -0.01
N PRO A 193 18.96 -12.79 -1.05
CA PRO A 193 19.62 -14.05 -1.38
C PRO A 193 21.13 -13.89 -1.56
N GLY A 194 21.90 -14.79 -0.95
CA GLY A 194 23.35 -14.79 -0.96
C GLY A 194 24.03 -13.95 0.11
N ASP A 195 23.28 -13.16 0.89
CA ASP A 195 23.86 -12.35 1.97
C ASP A 195 24.37 -13.23 3.13
N ILE A 196 25.51 -12.86 3.69
CA ILE A 196 26.11 -13.53 4.85
C ILE A 196 25.56 -12.85 6.10
N VAL A 197 24.77 -13.58 6.89
CA VAL A 197 24.18 -13.08 8.15
C VAL A 197 25.15 -13.26 9.30
N ILE A 198 25.84 -14.40 9.34
CA ILE A 198 26.89 -14.70 10.31
C ILE A 198 28.11 -15.18 9.55
N ARG A 199 29.28 -14.68 9.92
CA ARG A 199 30.57 -15.12 9.38
C ARG A 199 31.38 -15.81 10.47
N CYS A 200 31.94 -16.97 10.15
CA CYS A 200 32.81 -17.71 11.06
C CYS A 200 34.00 -16.85 11.49
N GLY A 201 34.35 -16.89 12.77
CA GLY A 201 35.44 -16.13 13.38
C GLY A 201 35.07 -14.74 13.88
N ASP A 202 33.94 -14.18 13.45
CA ASP A 202 33.49 -12.87 13.93
C ASP A 202 33.03 -12.97 15.40
N ILE A 203 33.08 -11.84 16.12
CA ILE A 203 32.48 -11.75 17.46
C ILE A 203 30.96 -11.64 17.29
N GLY A 204 30.23 -12.56 17.91
CA GLY A 204 28.77 -12.59 17.81
C GLY A 204 28.10 -11.82 18.94
N GLU A 205 27.38 -10.74 18.62
CA GLU A 205 26.66 -9.92 19.61
C GLU A 205 25.14 -9.96 19.42
N GLN A 206 24.65 -10.81 18.51
CA GLN A 206 23.23 -10.94 18.23
C GLN A 206 22.86 -12.41 17.99
N MET A 207 21.59 -12.76 18.16
CA MET A 207 21.03 -13.99 17.63
C MET A 207 19.76 -13.69 16.84
N TYR A 208 19.33 -14.65 16.05
CA TYR A 208 18.26 -14.45 15.07
C TYR A 208 17.23 -15.57 15.14
N PHE A 209 15.98 -15.19 14.92
CA PHE A 209 14.85 -16.07 14.70
C PHE A 209 14.36 -15.92 13.26
N VAL A 210 14.07 -17.03 12.58
CA VAL A 210 13.62 -17.01 11.19
C VAL A 210 12.11 -16.86 11.15
N ILE A 211 11.63 -15.69 10.72
CA ILE A 211 10.20 -15.43 10.51
C ILE A 211 9.79 -15.99 9.14
N LYS A 212 10.61 -15.71 8.12
CA LYS A 212 10.35 -16.13 6.74
C LYS A 212 11.67 -16.38 6.01
N GLY A 213 11.69 -17.39 5.15
CA GLY A 213 12.81 -17.66 4.24
C GLY A 213 13.67 -18.85 4.67
N LYS A 214 14.78 -19.05 3.96
CA LYS A 214 15.68 -20.19 4.13
C LYS A 214 17.13 -19.73 4.14
N LEU A 215 17.90 -20.29 5.06
CA LEU A 215 19.34 -20.05 5.21
C LEU A 215 20.11 -21.36 5.10
N GLU A 216 21.39 -21.24 4.78
CA GLU A 216 22.35 -22.33 4.63
C GLU A 216 23.50 -22.11 5.60
N VAL A 217 23.87 -23.18 6.31
CA VAL A 217 25.08 -23.23 7.12
C VAL A 217 26.21 -23.70 6.22
N LEU A 218 27.30 -22.95 6.18
CA LEU A 218 28.46 -23.22 5.34
C LEU A 218 29.62 -23.76 6.18
N SER A 219 30.31 -24.77 5.66
CA SER A 219 31.61 -25.22 6.16
C SER A 219 32.70 -24.15 5.92
N PRO A 220 33.88 -24.28 6.55
CA PRO A 220 35.05 -23.47 6.20
C PRO A 220 35.44 -23.54 4.72
N THR A 221 35.07 -24.64 4.03
CA THR A 221 35.28 -24.84 2.59
C THR A 221 34.12 -24.33 1.71
N ASN A 222 33.22 -23.50 2.26
CA ASN A 222 32.04 -22.96 1.57
C ASN A 222 31.03 -24.00 1.04
N MET A 223 31.03 -25.22 1.58
CA MET A 223 30.02 -26.23 1.25
C MET A 223 28.82 -26.12 2.19
N VAL A 224 27.61 -26.34 1.67
CA VAL A 224 26.39 -26.35 2.48
C VAL A 224 26.38 -27.61 3.35
N VAL A 225 26.46 -27.44 4.66
CA VAL A 225 26.45 -28.53 5.66
C VAL A 225 25.15 -28.61 6.45
N GLY A 226 24.29 -27.59 6.34
CA GLY A 226 23.00 -27.55 7.01
C GLY A 226 22.09 -26.50 6.42
N ARG A 227 20.80 -26.57 6.76
CA ARG A 227 19.78 -25.60 6.34
C ARG A 227 18.94 -25.18 7.53
N ILE A 228 18.60 -23.90 7.57
CA ILE A 228 17.77 -23.30 8.61
C ILE A 228 16.53 -22.70 7.92
N GLY A 229 15.35 -23.06 8.39
CA GLY A 229 14.06 -22.64 7.86
C GLY A 229 13.26 -21.79 8.85
N GLU A 230 12.01 -21.50 8.46
CA GLU A 230 11.05 -20.76 9.27
C GLU A 230 10.84 -21.42 10.64
N ASN A 231 10.61 -20.58 11.65
CA ASN A 231 10.41 -20.97 13.05
C ASN A 231 11.62 -21.65 13.70
N GLN A 232 12.81 -21.55 13.10
CA GLN A 232 14.07 -21.91 13.73
C GLN A 232 14.84 -20.66 14.18
N TYR A 233 15.89 -20.87 14.96
CA TYR A 233 16.76 -19.81 15.47
C TYR A 233 18.22 -20.21 15.30
N PHE A 234 19.11 -19.22 15.34
CA PHE A 234 20.55 -19.44 15.22
C PHE A 234 21.37 -18.28 15.81
N GLY A 235 22.64 -18.57 16.11
CA GLY A 235 23.60 -17.58 16.62
C GLY A 235 23.62 -17.47 18.15
N GLU A 236 22.90 -18.32 18.85
CA GLU A 236 22.80 -18.40 20.31
C GLU A 236 24.13 -18.80 20.98
N VAL A 237 24.92 -19.68 20.36
CA VAL A 237 26.15 -20.24 20.97
C VAL A 237 27.15 -19.14 21.34
N ALA A 238 27.35 -18.18 20.44
CA ALA A 238 28.28 -17.07 20.66
C ALA A 238 27.83 -16.14 21.80
N LEU A 239 26.51 -16.00 22.01
CA LEU A 239 25.95 -15.19 23.10
C LEU A 239 26.14 -15.84 24.46
N LEU A 240 25.94 -17.16 24.52
CA LEU A 240 25.93 -17.95 25.76
C LEU A 240 27.34 -18.26 26.25
N ILE A 241 28.24 -18.66 25.34
CA ILE A 241 29.58 -19.17 25.69
C ILE A 241 30.66 -18.09 25.48
N SER A 242 30.28 -16.90 25.00
CA SER A 242 31.21 -15.79 24.71
C SER A 242 32.36 -16.20 23.76
N THR A 243 32.04 -17.04 22.78
CA THR A 243 32.99 -17.52 21.77
C THR A 243 32.77 -16.83 20.42
N PRO A 244 33.81 -16.77 19.56
CA PRO A 244 33.62 -16.36 18.17
C PRO A 244 32.61 -17.26 17.44
N ARG A 245 32.00 -16.74 16.38
CA ARG A 245 31.06 -17.49 15.54
C ARG A 245 31.73 -18.74 14.98
N LEU A 246 31.12 -19.90 15.20
CA LEU A 246 31.70 -21.20 14.82
C LEU A 246 31.47 -21.57 13.35
N VAL A 247 30.45 -20.99 12.72
CA VAL A 247 30.01 -21.32 11.36
C VAL A 247 29.64 -20.06 10.61
N THR A 248 29.71 -20.12 9.28
CA THR A 248 29.18 -19.07 8.40
C THR A 248 27.75 -19.43 8.01
N ILE A 249 26.82 -18.48 8.09
CA ILE A 249 25.42 -18.65 7.70
C ILE A 249 25.08 -17.64 6.62
N ARG A 250 24.53 -18.14 5.51
CA ARG A 250 24.16 -17.36 4.32
C ARG A 250 22.68 -17.57 4.01
N THR A 251 21.99 -16.53 3.58
CA THR A 251 20.60 -16.64 3.13
C THR A 251 20.50 -17.28 1.74
N ALA A 252 19.67 -18.31 1.58
CA ALA A 252 19.38 -18.93 0.27
C ALA A 252 18.25 -18.21 -0.48
N THR A 253 17.29 -17.65 0.25
CA THR A 253 16.20 -16.82 -0.28
C THR A 253 16.22 -15.43 0.35
N TYR A 254 15.28 -14.57 -0.03
CA TYR A 254 14.96 -13.42 0.83
C TYR A 254 14.53 -13.94 2.20
N CYS A 255 15.10 -13.36 3.25
CA CYS A 255 14.81 -13.76 4.62
C CYS A 255 14.36 -12.54 5.43
N LEU A 256 13.30 -12.74 6.22
CA LEU A 256 12.87 -11.82 7.27
C LEU A 256 13.20 -12.49 8.59
N LEU A 257 14.03 -11.86 9.40
CA LEU A 257 14.52 -12.38 10.67
C LEU A 257 14.11 -11.43 11.80
N ALA A 258 13.88 -11.98 12.99
CA ALA A 258 13.85 -11.21 14.22
C ALA A 258 15.19 -11.34 14.94
N GLU A 259 15.86 -10.21 15.13
CA GLU A 259 17.14 -10.06 15.79
C GLU A 259 16.96 -9.64 17.25
N ILE A 260 17.77 -10.19 18.13
CA ILE A 260 17.96 -9.70 19.50
C ILE A 260 19.45 -9.53 19.80
N SER A 261 19.79 -8.38 20.38
CA SER A 261 21.17 -8.08 20.81
C SER A 261 21.52 -8.80 22.11
N ARG A 262 22.81 -9.03 22.32
CA ARG A 262 23.38 -9.65 23.52
C ARG A 262 22.93 -8.92 24.79
N ASP A 263 22.99 -7.60 24.78
CA ASP A 263 22.63 -6.75 25.93
C ASP A 263 21.16 -6.89 26.32
N SER A 264 20.30 -7.16 25.34
CA SER A 264 18.87 -7.41 25.57
C SER A 264 18.60 -8.87 25.96
N PHE A 265 19.42 -9.79 25.47
CA PHE A 265 19.26 -11.23 25.64
C PHE A 265 19.74 -11.74 27.00
N LEU A 266 20.93 -11.32 27.45
CA LEU A 266 21.53 -11.79 28.70
C LEU A 266 20.64 -11.58 29.93
N PRO A 267 20.05 -10.38 30.15
CA PRO A 267 19.17 -10.17 31.31
C PRO A 267 17.91 -11.05 31.28
N LEU A 268 17.46 -11.44 30.09
CA LEU A 268 16.30 -12.33 29.93
C LEU A 268 16.64 -13.76 30.33
N ILE A 269 17.84 -14.25 30.01
CA ILE A 269 18.31 -15.58 30.39
C ILE A 269 18.76 -15.65 31.85
N GLU A 270 19.40 -14.62 32.40
CA GLU A 270 19.78 -14.60 33.82
C GLU A 270 18.55 -14.71 34.74
N SER A 271 17.40 -14.18 34.31
CA SER A 271 16.13 -14.37 35.01
C SER A 271 15.60 -15.82 34.97
N ARG A 272 16.26 -16.71 34.21
CA ARG A 272 15.94 -18.14 34.09
C ARG A 272 17.14 -19.01 33.60
N PRO A 273 18.00 -19.51 34.51
CA PRO A 273 19.24 -20.21 34.16
C PRO A 273 19.08 -21.64 33.58
N TYR A 274 17.86 -22.10 33.27
CA TYR A 274 17.60 -23.49 32.80
C TYR A 274 17.08 -23.58 31.35
N VAL A 275 17.27 -22.55 30.54
CA VAL A 275 16.88 -22.54 29.11
C VAL A 275 18.14 -22.44 28.26
N VAL A 276 18.93 -23.51 28.24
CA VAL A 276 19.95 -23.80 27.20
C VAL A 276 19.96 -25.31 27.00
#